data_AF-A0A0F9EY91-F1
#
_entry.id   AF-A0A0F9EY91-F1
#
_cell.length_a   1.000
_cell.length_b   1.000
_cell.length_c   1.000
_cell.angle_alpha   90.00
_cell.angle_beta   90.00
_cell.angle_gamma   90.00
#
_symmetry.space_group_name_H-M   'P 1'
#
loop_
_entity.id
_entity.type
_entity.pdbx_description
1 polymer ?
#
loop_
_entity_poly.entity_id
_entity_poly.type
_entity_poly.pdbx_seq_one_letter_code
_entity_poly.pdbx_strand_id
1 'polypeptide(L)'
;MKLNKLSLKAKLLVLFLLVGVIPFATASIVGLWKSGDALEEQAFNQLTSVRDIKKGQIESFFNERKGDMGVLVETVNTLRDEAFKKLVAIRQIKKNQIEGYFRDRLALMGDVQKNLRFTGGVEAFAQTFALGLDSDAYKQLYDKRIAGLKVFCEMFGFYDVFLIDTQGNVVFTVAKEADWGANLVSGSL
;
A
#
# COMPACT_ATOMS: atom_id res chain seq x y z
N MET A 1 40.33 78.57 -48.20
CA MET A 1 41.14 78.05 -49.33
C MET A 1 40.87 78.94 -50.56
N LYS A 2 41.89 79.61 -51.13
CA LYS A 2 41.72 80.67 -52.14
C LYS A 2 41.27 80.09 -53.50
N LEU A 3 39.96 79.90 -53.68
CA LEU A 3 39.35 79.48 -54.96
C LEU A 3 39.68 80.44 -56.12
N ASN A 4 40.11 81.67 -55.82
CA ASN A 4 40.36 82.71 -56.83
C ASN A 4 41.55 82.45 -57.78
N LYS A 5 42.42 81.47 -57.53
CA LYS A 5 43.54 81.11 -58.43
C LYS A 5 43.25 79.97 -59.42
N LEU A 6 42.03 79.40 -59.39
CA LEU A 6 41.65 78.30 -60.27
C LEU A 6 41.08 78.80 -61.60
N SER A 7 41.35 78.08 -62.69
CA SER A 7 40.73 78.33 -64.00
C SER A 7 39.21 78.16 -63.91
N LEU A 8 38.47 78.91 -64.74
CA LEU A 8 36.99 78.94 -64.70
C LEU A 8 36.37 77.53 -64.80
N LYS A 9 36.97 76.66 -65.63
CA LYS A 9 36.62 75.25 -65.80
C LYS A 9 36.70 74.46 -64.49
N ALA A 10 37.77 74.66 -63.71
CA ALA A 10 37.96 73.96 -62.44
C ALA A 10 37.00 74.46 -61.35
N LYS A 11 36.69 75.76 -61.30
CA LYS A 11 35.67 76.31 -60.38
C LYS A 11 34.28 75.72 -60.64
N LEU A 12 33.86 75.66 -61.90
CA LEU A 12 32.57 75.07 -62.28
C LEU A 12 32.50 73.57 -61.95
N LEU A 13 33.57 72.82 -62.23
CA LEU A 13 33.66 71.39 -61.88
C LEU A 13 33.54 71.14 -60.37
N VAL A 14 34.23 71.93 -59.55
CA VAL A 14 34.15 71.82 -58.08
C VAL A 14 32.75 72.17 -57.59
N LEU A 15 32.10 73.18 -58.17
CA LEU A 15 30.74 73.56 -57.80
C LEU A 15 29.74 72.43 -58.11
N PHE A 16 29.82 71.85 -59.30
CA PHE A 16 28.98 70.71 -59.69
C PHE A 16 29.24 69.46 -58.83
N LEU A 17 30.50 69.20 -58.46
CA LEU A 17 30.85 68.10 -57.57
C LEU A 17 30.23 68.28 -56.17
N LEU A 18 30.32 69.49 -55.60
CA LEU A 18 29.78 69.78 -54.28
C LEU A 18 28.25 69.64 -54.23
N VAL A 19 27.54 70.02 -55.30
CA VAL A 19 26.08 69.88 -55.41
C VAL A 19 25.64 68.42 -55.41
N GLY A 20 26.46 67.49 -55.93
CA GLY A 20 26.16 66.05 -55.87
C GLY A 20 26.60 65.40 -54.55
N VAL A 21 27.82 65.70 -54.10
CA VAL A 21 28.44 64.99 -52.97
C VAL A 21 27.86 65.41 -51.63
N ILE A 22 27.56 66.70 -51.42
CA ILE A 22 27.05 67.17 -50.10
C ILE A 22 25.68 66.56 -49.79
N PRO A 23 24.66 66.65 -50.66
CA PRO A 23 23.34 66.06 -50.37
C PRO A 23 23.40 64.54 -50.25
N PHE A 24 24.29 63.88 -51.00
CA PHE A 24 24.50 62.44 -50.90
C PHE A 24 25.11 62.04 -49.55
N ALA A 25 26.13 62.77 -49.10
CA ALA A 25 26.78 62.52 -47.82
C ALA A 25 25.83 62.78 -46.64
N THR A 26 25.04 63.85 -46.68
CA THR A 26 24.05 64.14 -45.63
C THR A 26 22.96 63.08 -45.58
N ALA A 27 22.40 62.68 -46.74
CA ALA A 27 21.42 61.61 -46.81
C ALA A 27 21.97 60.28 -46.30
N SER A 28 23.23 59.97 -46.62
CA SER A 28 23.91 58.76 -46.15
C SER A 28 24.10 58.76 -44.63
N ILE A 29 24.54 59.89 -44.04
CA ILE A 29 24.72 59.98 -42.58
C ILE A 29 23.37 59.83 -41.86
N VAL A 30 22.33 60.54 -42.31
CA VAL A 30 20.97 60.45 -41.73
C VAL A 30 20.42 59.03 -41.89
N GLY A 31 20.64 58.41 -43.06
CA GLY A 31 20.25 57.03 -43.32
C GLY A 31 20.90 56.06 -42.35
N LEU A 32 22.22 56.18 -42.12
CA LEU A 32 22.95 55.31 -41.20
C LEU A 32 22.47 55.44 -39.75
N TRP A 33 22.18 56.66 -39.28
CA TRP A 33 21.65 56.88 -37.93
C TRP A 33 20.26 56.29 -37.78
N LYS A 34 19.36 56.59 -38.72
CA LYS A 34 17.98 56.06 -38.70
C LYS A 34 17.94 54.54 -38.82
N SER A 35 18.83 53.94 -39.62
CA SER A 35 18.96 52.48 -39.69
C SER A 35 19.51 51.89 -38.38
N GLY A 36 20.43 52.59 -37.72
CA GLY A 36 20.92 52.20 -36.39
C GLY A 36 19.78 52.17 -35.36
N ASP A 37 19.04 53.28 -35.24
CA ASP A 37 17.89 53.40 -34.33
C ASP A 37 16.83 52.33 -34.60
N ALA A 38 16.50 52.08 -35.88
CA ALA A 38 15.53 51.07 -36.25
C ALA A 38 15.97 49.64 -35.89
N LEU A 39 17.27 49.33 -36.03
CA LEU A 39 17.82 48.02 -35.65
C LEU A 39 17.83 47.83 -34.12
N GLU A 40 18.14 48.89 -33.37
CA GLU A 40 18.08 48.87 -31.90
C GLU A 40 16.64 48.66 -31.41
N GLU A 41 15.69 49.41 -31.95
CA GLU A 41 14.26 49.26 -31.64
C GLU A 41 13.78 47.84 -31.98
N GLN A 42 14.17 47.29 -33.13
CA GLN A 42 13.85 45.93 -33.51
C GLN A 42 14.43 44.90 -32.52
N ALA A 43 15.69 45.05 -32.11
CA ALA A 43 16.32 44.16 -31.14
C ALA A 43 15.63 44.22 -29.77
N PHE A 44 15.24 45.41 -29.33
CA PHE A 44 14.50 45.60 -28.07
C PHE A 44 13.09 45.00 -28.13
N ASN A 45 12.38 45.19 -29.24
CA ASN A 45 11.08 44.58 -29.48
C ASN A 45 11.17 43.04 -29.51
N GLN A 46 12.24 42.50 -30.09
CA GLN A 46 12.51 41.06 -30.08
C GLN A 46 12.73 40.54 -28.65
N LEU A 47 13.55 41.22 -27.84
CA LEU A 47 13.78 40.86 -26.44
C LEU A 47 12.51 40.95 -25.60
N THR A 48 11.69 41.97 -25.83
CA THR A 48 10.38 42.14 -25.19
C THR A 48 9.46 40.97 -25.54
N SER A 49 9.40 40.59 -26.81
CA SER A 49 8.61 39.44 -27.27
C SER A 49 9.06 38.14 -26.61
N VAL A 50 10.38 37.90 -26.54
CA VAL A 50 10.95 36.71 -25.87
C VAL A 50 10.63 36.72 -24.38
N ARG A 51 10.76 37.87 -23.71
CA ARG A 51 10.41 38.03 -22.30
C ARG A 51 8.95 37.70 -22.04
N ASP A 52 8.04 38.20 -22.86
CA ASP A 52 6.60 37.99 -22.67
C ASP A 52 6.20 36.52 -22.94
N ILE A 53 6.82 35.88 -23.93
CA ILE A 53 6.70 34.42 -24.15
C ILE A 53 7.18 33.65 -22.91
N LYS A 54 8.35 34.00 -22.37
CA LYS A 54 8.92 33.32 -21.19
C LYS A 54 8.08 33.53 -19.95
N LYS A 55 7.51 34.73 -19.76
CA LYS A 55 6.55 35.01 -18.70
C LYS A 55 5.35 34.06 -18.80
N GLY A 56 4.73 33.98 -19.98
CA GLY A 56 3.60 33.08 -20.20
C GLY A 56 3.94 31.61 -19.94
N GLN A 57 5.12 31.14 -20.37
CA GLN A 57 5.59 29.78 -20.09
C GLN A 57 5.71 29.48 -18.60
N ILE A 58 6.23 30.43 -17.81
CA ILE A 58 6.36 30.28 -16.35
C ILE A 58 4.98 30.24 -15.69
N GLU A 59 4.08 31.14 -16.07
CA GLU A 59 2.72 31.17 -15.52
C GLU A 59 1.96 29.88 -15.84
N SER A 60 2.04 29.39 -17.09
CA SER A 60 1.46 28.11 -17.50
C SER A 60 2.06 26.93 -16.71
N PHE A 61 3.38 26.89 -16.56
CA PHE A 61 4.05 25.83 -15.80
C PHE A 61 3.54 25.74 -14.35
N PHE A 62 3.44 26.87 -13.65
CA PHE A 62 2.95 26.88 -12.28
C PHE A 62 1.46 26.49 -12.19
N ASN A 63 0.64 26.91 -13.15
CA ASN A 63 -0.76 26.53 -13.21
C ASN A 63 -0.93 25.01 -13.43
N GLU A 64 -0.15 24.42 -14.33
CA GLU A 64 -0.13 22.98 -14.57
C GLU A 64 0.30 22.22 -13.30
N ARG A 65 1.42 22.62 -12.68
CA ARG A 65 1.90 22.01 -11.44
C ARG A 65 0.89 22.09 -10.30
N LYS A 66 0.14 23.19 -10.19
CA LYS A 66 -0.96 23.31 -9.22
C LYS A 66 -2.09 22.32 -9.52
N GLY A 67 -2.44 22.15 -10.79
CA GLY A 67 -3.41 21.14 -11.23
C GLY A 67 -2.96 19.72 -10.88
N ASP A 68 -1.72 19.36 -11.21
CA ASP A 68 -1.16 18.04 -10.92
C ASP A 68 -1.12 17.75 -9.42
N MET A 69 -0.71 18.72 -8.60
CA MET A 69 -0.76 18.59 -7.14
C MET A 69 -2.19 18.34 -6.65
N GLY A 70 -3.20 18.97 -7.25
CA GLY A 70 -4.60 18.71 -6.93
C GLY A 70 -4.99 17.24 -7.17
N VAL A 71 -4.60 16.69 -8.33
CA VAL A 71 -4.85 15.27 -8.66
C VAL A 71 -4.10 14.33 -7.70
N LEU A 72 -2.84 14.64 -7.38
CA LEU A 72 -2.04 13.83 -6.45
C LEU A 72 -2.63 13.85 -5.03
N VAL A 73 -3.06 15.01 -4.54
CA VAL A 73 -3.69 15.14 -3.22
C VAL A 73 -4.99 14.31 -3.17
N GLU A 74 -5.81 14.39 -4.22
CA GLU A 74 -7.04 13.59 -4.31
C GLU A 74 -6.75 12.07 -4.31
N THR A 75 -5.71 11.66 -5.03
CA THR A 75 -5.25 10.27 -5.07
C THR A 75 -4.78 9.81 -3.69
N VAL A 76 -3.98 10.62 -3.00
CA VAL A 76 -3.48 10.32 -1.65
C VAL A 76 -4.64 10.23 -0.65
N ASN A 77 -5.63 11.13 -0.73
CA ASN A 77 -6.82 11.09 0.10
C ASN A 77 -7.62 9.79 -0.13
N THR A 78 -7.84 9.42 -1.39
CA THR A 78 -8.54 8.18 -1.76
C THR A 78 -7.81 6.95 -1.21
N LEU A 79 -6.49 6.86 -1.41
CA LEU A 79 -5.68 5.74 -0.92
C LEU A 79 -5.69 5.68 0.61
N ARG A 80 -5.62 6.82 1.28
CA ARG A 80 -5.70 6.93 2.74
C ARG A 80 -7.05 6.43 3.24
N ASP A 81 -8.16 6.87 2.65
CA ASP A 81 -9.50 6.47 3.06
C ASP A 81 -9.73 4.97 2.88
N GLU A 82 -9.32 4.41 1.73
CA GLU A 82 -9.38 2.97 1.49
C GLU A 82 -8.52 2.16 2.47
N ALA A 83 -7.31 2.66 2.79
CA ALA A 83 -6.46 2.04 3.80
C ALA A 83 -7.13 2.02 5.19
N PHE A 84 -7.75 3.13 5.60
CA PHE A 84 -8.49 3.18 6.88
C PHE A 84 -9.71 2.27 6.89
N LYS A 85 -10.51 2.23 5.82
CA LYS A 85 -11.64 1.29 5.69
C LYS A 85 -11.17 -0.16 5.83
N LYS A 86 -10.09 -0.53 5.14
CA LYS A 86 -9.51 -1.87 5.23
C LYS A 86 -9.02 -2.20 6.63
N LEU A 87 -8.32 -1.27 7.30
CA LEU A 87 -7.87 -1.45 8.68
C LEU A 87 -9.05 -1.68 9.64
N VAL A 88 -10.12 -0.89 9.51
CA VAL A 88 -11.33 -1.05 10.34
C VAL A 88 -11.99 -2.40 10.09
N ALA A 89 -12.12 -2.82 8.83
CA ALA A 89 -12.69 -4.12 8.47
C ALA A 89 -11.88 -5.28 9.04
N ILE A 90 -10.55 -5.27 8.86
CA ILE A 90 -9.66 -6.30 9.40
C ILE A 90 -9.74 -6.33 10.94
N ARG A 91 -9.73 -5.16 11.59
CA ARG A 91 -9.86 -5.06 13.04
C ARG A 91 -11.16 -5.69 13.53
N GLN A 92 -12.29 -5.42 12.86
CA GLN A 92 -13.58 -5.99 13.24
C GLN A 92 -13.62 -7.51 13.03
N ILE A 93 -13.08 -8.01 11.91
CA ILE A 93 -12.97 -9.45 11.66
C ILE A 93 -12.12 -10.11 12.75
N LYS A 94 -10.94 -9.55 13.05
CA LYS A 94 -10.04 -10.11 14.06
C LYS A 94 -10.65 -10.08 15.45
N LYS A 95 -11.36 -9.01 15.81
CA LYS A 95 -12.13 -8.95 17.05
C LYS A 95 -13.15 -10.09 17.12
N ASN A 96 -13.99 -10.25 16.10
CA ASN A 96 -15.00 -11.30 16.06
C ASN A 96 -14.38 -12.70 16.12
N GLN A 97 -13.25 -12.91 15.44
CA GLN A 97 -12.50 -14.18 15.48
C GLN A 97 -12.01 -14.50 16.91
N ILE A 98 -11.42 -13.52 17.58
CA ILE A 98 -10.92 -13.68 18.96
C ILE A 98 -12.09 -13.92 19.93
N GLU A 99 -13.16 -13.13 19.83
CA GLU A 99 -14.36 -13.32 20.66
C GLU A 99 -15.02 -14.67 20.43
N GLY A 100 -15.07 -15.14 19.17
CA GLY A 100 -15.55 -16.48 18.81
C GLY A 100 -14.69 -17.57 19.44
N TYR A 101 -13.37 -17.49 19.27
CA TYR A 101 -12.43 -18.45 19.86
C TYR A 101 -12.60 -18.56 21.39
N PHE A 102 -12.67 -17.43 22.09
CA PHE A 102 -12.86 -17.45 23.54
C PHE A 102 -14.23 -18.01 23.94
N ARG A 103 -15.29 -17.70 23.19
CA ARG A 103 -16.63 -18.24 23.42
C ARG A 103 -16.64 -19.77 23.30
N ASP A 104 -16.05 -20.29 22.23
CA ASP A 104 -15.98 -21.72 21.97
C ASP A 104 -15.13 -22.42 23.04
N ARG A 105 -13.99 -21.80 23.43
CA ARG A 105 -13.14 -22.35 24.49
C ARG A 105 -13.81 -22.37 25.86
N LEU A 106 -14.56 -21.32 26.19
CA LEU A 106 -15.33 -21.28 27.44
C LEU A 106 -16.49 -22.28 27.43
N ALA A 107 -17.16 -22.47 26.30
CA ALA A 107 -18.20 -23.48 26.15
C ALA A 107 -17.63 -24.90 26.34
N LEU A 108 -16.48 -25.18 25.72
CA LEU A 108 -15.74 -26.43 25.91
C LEU A 108 -15.38 -26.67 27.38
N MET A 109 -14.78 -25.69 28.05
CA MET A 109 -14.44 -25.81 29.47
C MET A 109 -15.69 -26.04 30.34
N GLY A 110 -16.79 -25.36 30.01
CA GLY A 110 -18.07 -25.53 30.69
C GLY A 110 -18.66 -26.93 30.52
N ASP A 111 -18.58 -27.53 29.32
CA ASP A 111 -19.03 -28.91 29.10
C ASP A 111 -18.13 -29.91 29.85
N VAL A 112 -16.80 -29.80 29.70
CA VAL A 112 -15.85 -30.71 30.37
C VAL A 112 -16.07 -30.74 31.88
N GLN A 113 -16.30 -29.58 32.51
CA GLN A 113 -16.52 -29.49 33.95
C GLN A 113 -17.87 -30.08 34.40
N LYS A 114 -18.94 -29.88 33.61
CA LYS A 114 -20.32 -30.24 34.02
C LYS A 114 -20.72 -31.66 33.63
N ASN A 115 -20.01 -32.27 32.68
CA ASN A 115 -20.45 -33.51 32.06
C ASN A 115 -19.80 -34.74 32.71
N LEU A 116 -20.64 -35.65 33.23
CA LEU A 116 -20.21 -36.88 33.90
C LEU A 116 -19.45 -37.85 32.97
N ARG A 117 -19.46 -37.60 31.65
CA ARG A 117 -18.63 -38.34 30.68
C ARG A 117 -17.12 -38.14 30.90
N PHE A 118 -16.72 -37.05 31.55
CA PHE A 118 -15.32 -36.76 31.87
C PHE A 118 -15.03 -37.01 33.35
N THR A 119 -15.68 -36.28 34.25
CA THR A 119 -15.39 -36.32 35.70
C THR A 119 -15.59 -37.70 36.31
N GLY A 120 -16.75 -38.33 36.08
CA GLY A 120 -16.99 -39.72 36.48
C GLY A 120 -16.59 -40.75 35.42
N GLY A 121 -16.20 -40.30 34.23
CA GLY A 121 -15.79 -41.17 33.13
C GLY A 121 -14.39 -41.72 33.35
N VAL A 122 -13.43 -40.86 33.68
CA VAL A 122 -12.03 -41.26 33.91
C VAL A 122 -11.95 -42.33 35.01
N GLU A 123 -12.60 -42.10 36.14
CA GLU A 123 -12.61 -43.06 37.25
C GLU A 123 -13.28 -44.39 36.86
N ALA A 124 -14.45 -44.33 36.23
CA ALA A 124 -15.17 -45.53 35.82
C ALA A 124 -14.39 -46.38 34.80
N PHE A 125 -13.74 -45.73 33.82
CA PHE A 125 -12.91 -46.44 32.84
C PHE A 125 -11.62 -46.96 33.46
N ALA A 126 -10.99 -46.24 34.39
CA ALA A 126 -9.81 -46.74 35.10
C ALA A 126 -10.12 -48.01 35.90
N GLN A 127 -11.27 -48.04 36.59
CA GLN A 127 -11.70 -49.21 37.35
C GLN A 127 -11.99 -50.44 36.47
N THR A 128 -12.71 -50.27 35.36
CA THR A 128 -13.02 -51.40 34.46
C THR A 128 -11.84 -51.81 33.60
N PHE A 129 -10.93 -50.89 33.27
CA PHE A 129 -9.67 -51.19 32.59
C PHE A 129 -8.79 -52.14 33.39
N ALA A 130 -8.79 -52.04 34.72
CA ALA A 130 -8.07 -52.97 35.60
C ALA A 130 -8.59 -54.42 35.52
N LEU A 131 -9.82 -54.63 35.04
CA LEU A 131 -10.40 -55.95 34.78
C LEU A 131 -10.04 -56.49 33.38
N GLY A 132 -9.37 -55.68 32.56
CA GLY A 132 -9.00 -55.97 31.18
C GLY A 132 -9.98 -55.40 30.16
N LEU A 133 -9.44 -54.99 29.00
CA LEU A 133 -10.20 -54.43 27.87
C LEU A 133 -11.26 -55.39 27.30
N ASP A 134 -11.02 -56.69 27.44
CA ASP A 134 -11.94 -57.73 26.97
C ASP A 134 -13.05 -58.08 27.96
N SER A 135 -13.03 -57.54 29.17
CA SER A 135 -14.04 -57.81 30.19
C SER A 135 -15.42 -57.30 29.78
N ASP A 136 -16.47 -58.03 30.18
CA ASP A 136 -17.85 -57.63 29.93
C ASP A 136 -18.18 -56.27 30.58
N ALA A 137 -17.60 -56.01 31.76
CA ALA A 137 -17.75 -54.75 32.48
C ALA A 137 -17.18 -53.56 31.68
N TYR A 138 -16.00 -53.71 31.07
CA TYR A 138 -15.41 -52.67 30.24
C TYR A 138 -16.24 -52.43 28.96
N LYS A 139 -16.64 -53.50 28.26
CA LYS A 139 -17.45 -53.42 27.03
C LYS A 139 -18.78 -52.71 27.26
N GLN A 140 -19.50 -53.07 28.33
CA GLN A 140 -20.77 -52.41 28.68
C GLN A 140 -20.59 -50.92 29.02
N LEU A 141 -19.53 -50.56 29.75
CA LEU A 141 -19.23 -49.17 30.05
C LEU A 141 -18.89 -48.37 28.78
N TYR A 142 -18.10 -48.97 27.90
CA TYR A 142 -17.73 -48.41 26.61
C TYR A 142 -18.97 -48.10 25.77
N ASP A 143 -19.83 -49.10 25.55
CA ASP A 143 -21.03 -48.95 24.73
C ASP A 143 -21.99 -47.90 25.29
N LYS A 144 -22.08 -47.79 26.62
CA LYS A 144 -22.91 -46.78 27.29
C LYS A 144 -22.40 -45.34 27.10
N ARG A 145 -21.08 -45.14 26.98
CA ARG A 145 -20.46 -43.80 27.04
C ARG A 145 -19.91 -43.29 25.71
N ILE A 146 -19.58 -44.18 24.78
CA ILE A 146 -18.94 -43.83 23.50
C ILE A 146 -19.77 -42.83 22.69
N ALA A 147 -21.10 -42.94 22.66
CA ALA A 147 -21.95 -42.03 21.89
C ALA A 147 -21.82 -40.57 22.37
N GLY A 148 -21.80 -40.34 23.69
CA GLY A 148 -21.62 -39.00 24.25
C GLY A 148 -20.23 -38.43 23.98
N LEU A 149 -19.19 -39.26 23.98
CA LEU A 149 -17.82 -38.84 23.70
C LEU A 149 -17.60 -38.57 22.19
N LYS A 150 -18.26 -39.32 21.29
CA LYS A 150 -18.31 -39.01 19.85
C LYS A 150 -18.99 -37.68 19.56
N VAL A 151 -20.16 -37.44 20.17
CA VAL A 151 -20.87 -36.15 20.04
C VAL A 151 -20.00 -34.99 20.51
N PHE A 152 -19.19 -35.20 21.56
CA PHE A 152 -18.24 -34.18 22.00
C PHE A 152 -17.14 -33.90 20.98
N CYS A 153 -16.54 -34.95 20.40
CA CYS A 153 -15.55 -34.81 19.32
C CYS A 153 -16.12 -34.01 18.14
N GLU A 154 -17.33 -34.36 17.70
CA GLU A 154 -18.02 -33.67 16.60
C GLU A 154 -18.37 -32.22 16.95
N MET A 155 -18.88 -31.97 18.16
CA MET A 155 -19.31 -30.64 18.61
C MET A 155 -18.17 -29.63 18.72
N PHE A 156 -17.00 -30.06 19.20
CA PHE A 156 -15.85 -29.19 19.42
C PHE A 156 -14.73 -29.38 18.38
N GLY A 157 -14.93 -30.24 17.38
CA GLY A 157 -13.99 -30.47 16.30
C GLY A 157 -12.73 -31.23 16.70
N PHE A 158 -12.80 -32.08 17.73
CA PHE A 158 -11.68 -32.95 18.10
C PHE A 158 -11.70 -34.23 17.26
N TYR A 159 -10.51 -34.64 16.83
CA TYR A 159 -10.33 -35.93 16.16
C TYR A 159 -10.53 -37.11 17.12
N ASP A 160 -9.94 -37.01 18.32
CA ASP A 160 -10.02 -38.02 19.36
C ASP A 160 -10.09 -37.41 20.77
N VAL A 161 -10.59 -38.20 21.72
CA VAL A 161 -10.63 -37.90 23.15
C VAL A 161 -10.05 -39.06 23.91
N PHE A 162 -8.99 -38.78 24.67
CA PHE A 162 -8.33 -39.73 25.55
C PHE A 162 -8.80 -39.55 26.99
N LEU A 163 -9.10 -40.67 27.66
CA LEU A 163 -9.15 -40.69 29.11
C LEU A 163 -7.90 -41.42 29.59
N ILE A 164 -7.15 -40.75 30.46
CA ILE A 164 -5.84 -41.21 30.94
C ILE A 164 -5.94 -41.29 32.46
N ASP A 165 -5.52 -42.43 33.02
CA ASP A 165 -5.48 -42.60 34.48
C ASP A 165 -4.22 -41.94 35.09
N THR A 166 -4.13 -41.95 36.42
CA THR A 166 -2.99 -41.35 37.15
C THR A 166 -1.68 -42.11 36.98
N GLN A 167 -1.71 -43.33 36.45
CA GLN A 167 -0.52 -44.12 36.13
C GLN A 167 -0.04 -43.89 34.68
N GLY A 168 -0.78 -43.10 33.90
CA GLY A 168 -0.48 -42.78 32.52
C GLY A 168 -1.03 -43.79 31.51
N ASN A 169 -1.91 -44.71 31.91
CA ASN A 169 -2.56 -45.63 30.96
C ASN A 169 -3.65 -44.89 30.18
N VAL A 170 -3.68 -45.08 28.86
CA VAL A 170 -4.79 -44.65 28.00
C VAL A 170 -5.93 -45.65 28.16
N VAL A 171 -6.79 -45.40 29.16
CA VAL A 171 -7.88 -46.30 29.54
C VAL A 171 -9.07 -46.23 28.58
N PHE A 172 -9.15 -45.19 27.75
CA PHE A 172 -10.17 -45.02 26.71
C PHE A 172 -9.70 -44.06 25.62
N THR A 173 -10.11 -44.33 24.38
CA THR A 173 -10.04 -43.42 23.21
C THR A 173 -11.32 -43.60 22.38
N VAL A 174 -11.75 -42.54 21.69
CA VAL A 174 -12.86 -42.59 20.72
C VAL A 174 -12.40 -43.22 19.40
N ALA A 175 -11.19 -42.92 18.95
CA ALA A 175 -10.64 -43.41 17.68
C ALA A 175 -10.14 -44.86 17.77
N LYS A 176 -9.72 -45.33 18.95
CA LYS A 176 -9.19 -46.69 19.18
C LYS A 176 -8.00 -47.02 18.29
N GLU A 177 -7.02 -46.12 18.26
CA GLU A 177 -5.79 -46.32 17.50
C GLU A 177 -4.73 -47.07 18.33
N ALA A 178 -3.48 -47.07 17.87
CA ALA A 178 -2.38 -47.83 18.48
C ALA A 178 -2.05 -47.39 19.93
N ASP A 179 -2.54 -46.23 20.33
CA ASP A 179 -2.45 -45.66 21.67
C ASP A 179 -3.47 -46.26 22.66
N TRP A 180 -4.49 -46.97 22.20
CA TRP A 180 -5.50 -47.56 23.08
C TRP A 180 -4.91 -48.66 23.98
N GLY A 181 -4.93 -48.43 25.29
CA GLY A 181 -4.33 -49.34 26.28
C GLY A 181 -2.81 -49.20 26.43
N ALA A 182 -2.17 -48.28 25.69
CA ALA A 182 -0.77 -47.95 25.89
C ALA A 182 -0.56 -47.13 27.18
N ASN A 183 0.65 -47.17 27.73
CA ASN A 183 1.04 -46.32 28.85
C ASN A 183 1.96 -45.20 28.36
N LEU A 184 1.59 -43.95 28.64
CA LEU A 184 2.28 -42.75 28.15
C LEU A 184 3.60 -42.46 28.89
N VAL A 185 3.83 -43.10 30.03
CA VAL A 185 5.03 -42.92 30.85
C VAL A 185 6.11 -43.97 30.52
N SER A 186 5.68 -45.19 30.20
CA SER A 186 6.56 -46.35 29.98
C SER A 186 6.57 -46.89 28.55
N GLY A 187 5.61 -46.50 27.72
CA GLY A 187 5.51 -46.95 26.33
C GLY A 187 6.30 -46.08 25.36
N SER A 188 6.66 -46.67 24.22
CA SER A 188 7.13 -45.93 23.04
C SER A 188 5.91 -45.56 22.20
N LEU A 189 5.44 -44.32 22.31
CA LEU A 189 4.54 -43.72 21.32
C LEU A 189 5.27 -43.50 19.99
#